data_AF-A0A8C4QUM3-F1
#
_entry.id   AF-A0A8C4QUM3-F1
#
_cell.length_a   1.000
_cell.length_b   1.000
_cell.length_c   1.000
_cell.angle_alpha   90.00
_cell.angle_beta   90.00
_cell.angle_gamma   90.00
#
_symmetry.space_group_name_H-M   'P 1'
#
loop_
_entity.id
_entity.type
_entity.pdbx_description
1 polymer ?
#
loop_
_entity_poly.entity_id
_entity_poly.type
_entity_poly.pdbx_seq_one_letter_code
_entity_poly.pdbx_strand_id
1 'polypeptide(L)'
;MFRKGKKRHSSNSSQSSEVSTKSKSIDSSLGGLSRSSTVGSLDTDSAASSGTASSTVNIAEFRVRYLGVLEHARTEYGVLHGPADIINCIDLTQQSGRLPFVASEEEVIFIVTKHGIKVTAADRLDVLQRLPLYLIMRMVCFDDGFGMGKHLLAVKTTEPSETDVSLWIYQCSSLEQGQAMCRALSSLFDSTLRTEKS
;
A
#
# COMPACT_ATOMS: atom_id res chain seq x y z
N MET A 1 -25.86 60.87 17.36
CA MET A 1 -24.72 61.60 17.96
C MET A 1 -23.44 60.85 17.64
N PHE A 2 -22.53 61.48 16.89
CA PHE A 2 -21.23 60.93 16.50
C PHE A 2 -20.17 61.28 17.55
N ARG A 3 -19.30 60.32 17.92
CA ARG A 3 -17.93 60.61 18.40
C ARG A 3 -16.94 59.65 17.77
N LYS A 4 -15.83 60.23 17.30
CA LYS A 4 -14.77 59.69 16.46
C LYS A 4 -13.44 59.79 17.23
N GLY A 5 -12.53 58.85 17.01
CA GLY A 5 -11.09 58.97 17.29
C GLY A 5 -10.50 57.70 17.92
N LYS A 6 -9.23 57.29 17.74
CA LYS A 6 -8.12 57.66 16.84
C LYS A 6 -6.98 56.64 17.08
N LYS A 7 -6.64 55.86 16.04
CA LYS A 7 -5.31 55.41 15.54
C LYS A 7 -4.06 55.23 16.48
N ARG A 8 -3.42 54.04 16.38
CA ARG A 8 -1.99 53.68 16.05
C ARG A 8 -1.06 52.95 17.07
N HIS A 9 -0.59 51.78 16.61
CA HIS A 9 0.76 51.14 16.57
C HIS A 9 1.62 50.80 17.81
N SER A 10 2.14 49.54 17.79
CA SER A 10 3.47 48.96 18.10
C SER A 10 4.30 49.58 19.23
N SER A 11 4.96 48.84 20.12
CA SER A 11 5.89 47.70 19.90
C SER A 11 6.21 47.07 21.26
N ASN A 12 6.65 45.81 21.32
CA ASN A 12 7.41 45.34 22.48
C ASN A 12 8.58 44.43 22.06
N SER A 13 9.74 44.75 22.64
CA SER A 13 11.07 44.20 22.44
C SER A 13 11.54 43.45 23.69
N SER A 14 12.27 42.35 23.50
CA SER A 14 13.22 41.77 24.49
C SER A 14 13.97 40.64 23.77
N GLN A 15 15.22 40.81 23.28
CA GLN A 15 16.53 40.80 23.98
C GLN A 15 16.81 39.56 24.83
N SER A 16 17.74 38.70 24.36
CA SER A 16 18.76 37.94 25.13
C SER A 16 19.57 37.10 24.11
N SER A 17 20.77 37.51 23.69
CA SER A 17 22.11 37.29 24.27
C SER A 17 22.75 35.94 23.89
N GLU A 18 23.85 36.04 23.15
CA GLU A 18 24.82 34.97 22.82
C GLU A 18 25.70 34.55 24.02
N VAL A 19 26.44 33.44 23.81
CA VAL A 19 27.80 33.09 24.34
C VAL A 19 27.90 31.74 25.11
N SER A 20 28.43 30.75 24.39
CA SER A 20 29.69 29.99 24.57
C SER A 20 30.06 29.17 25.84
N THR A 21 30.74 28.06 25.52
CA THR A 21 31.69 27.22 26.30
C THR A 21 31.16 26.16 27.26
N LYS A 22 31.44 24.88 26.94
CA LYS A 22 32.56 24.09 27.51
C LYS A 22 32.19 22.60 27.67
N SER A 23 33.01 21.78 27.03
CA SER A 23 33.07 20.32 27.06
C SER A 23 33.27 19.73 28.47
N LYS A 24 32.73 18.53 28.71
CA LYS A 24 33.34 17.51 29.59
C LYS A 24 33.12 16.10 29.05
N SER A 25 34.25 15.48 28.76
CA SER A 25 34.54 14.05 28.58
C SER A 25 34.29 13.23 29.87
N ILE A 26 34.04 11.92 29.72
CA ILE A 26 34.56 10.85 30.59
C ILE A 26 34.66 9.56 29.73
N ASP A 27 35.84 8.96 29.81
CA ASP A 27 36.28 7.65 29.28
C ASP A 27 36.31 6.63 30.43
N SER A 28 36.07 5.36 30.12
CA SER A 28 36.68 4.23 30.85
C SER A 28 36.57 2.93 30.05
N SER A 29 37.44 2.78 29.06
CA SER A 29 38.48 1.74 28.92
C SER A 29 38.37 0.34 29.59
N LEU A 30 38.82 -0.65 28.78
CA LEU A 30 39.56 -1.91 29.06
C LEU A 30 38.81 -3.25 29.20
N GLY A 31 39.15 -4.20 28.32
CA GLY A 31 39.04 -5.62 28.64
C GLY A 31 39.15 -6.63 27.50
N GLY A 32 40.38 -7.06 27.16
CA GLY A 32 40.67 -8.49 27.00
C GLY A 32 40.44 -9.16 25.63
N LEU A 33 41.51 -9.27 24.86
CA LEU A 33 41.69 -10.32 23.85
C LEU A 33 41.73 -11.69 24.53
N SER A 34 41.02 -12.70 23.99
CA SER A 34 41.60 -14.04 23.68
C SER A 34 40.58 -15.16 23.37
N ARG A 35 40.96 -15.92 22.33
CA ARG A 35 40.99 -17.39 22.21
C ARG A 35 39.75 -18.16 21.70
N SER A 36 39.97 -18.69 20.49
CA SER A 36 39.33 -19.82 19.83
C SER A 36 39.42 -21.13 20.65
N SER A 37 38.38 -21.98 20.58
CA SER A 37 38.54 -23.44 20.42
C SER A 37 37.23 -24.15 20.04
N THR A 38 37.44 -25.22 19.28
CA THR A 38 36.60 -26.22 18.60
C THR A 38 35.70 -27.07 19.50
N VAL A 39 34.49 -27.45 19.03
CA VAL A 39 33.80 -28.77 19.05
C VAL A 39 32.35 -28.56 18.54
N GLY A 40 31.64 -29.43 17.81
CA GLY A 40 31.83 -30.83 17.40
C GLY A 40 30.82 -31.22 16.31
N SER A 41 31.09 -32.35 15.66
CA SER A 41 30.31 -32.98 14.59
C SER A 41 28.90 -33.38 15.04
N LEU A 42 27.92 -33.22 14.15
CA LEU A 42 26.68 -34.02 14.14
C LEU A 42 26.41 -34.45 12.71
N ASP A 43 26.84 -35.67 12.40
CA ASP A 43 26.35 -36.47 11.29
C ASP A 43 24.88 -36.82 11.57
N THR A 44 23.99 -36.48 10.64
CA THR A 44 22.67 -37.10 10.54
C THR A 44 22.40 -37.40 9.09
N ASP A 45 22.76 -38.61 8.69
CA ASP A 45 22.22 -39.28 7.53
C ASP A 45 20.75 -39.65 7.78
N SER A 46 19.97 -39.58 6.71
CA SER A 46 18.70 -40.29 6.43
C SER A 46 17.50 -39.36 6.22
N ALA A 47 17.22 -39.05 4.95
CA ALA A 47 16.22 -39.79 4.18
C ALA A 47 15.77 -38.93 2.99
N ALA A 48 15.88 -39.50 1.80
CA ALA A 48 15.30 -38.98 0.58
C ALA A 48 13.82 -38.65 0.79
N SER A 49 13.46 -37.38 0.58
CA SER A 49 12.17 -37.04 0.01
C SER A 49 12.42 -36.45 -1.38
N SER A 50 12.19 -37.29 -2.38
CA SER A 50 11.96 -36.89 -3.75
C SER A 50 10.78 -35.92 -3.79
N GLY A 51 11.03 -34.68 -4.19
CA GLY A 51 10.00 -33.66 -4.27
C GLY A 51 10.51 -32.41 -4.97
N THR A 52 10.82 -32.56 -6.26
CA THR A 52 10.70 -31.56 -7.32
C THR A 52 10.88 -30.09 -6.93
N ALA A 53 11.96 -29.48 -7.38
CA ALA A 53 12.12 -28.04 -7.43
C ALA A 53 10.91 -27.39 -8.14
N SER A 54 9.99 -26.82 -7.37
CA SER A 54 8.92 -25.97 -7.89
C SER A 54 9.31 -24.53 -7.59
N SER A 55 9.56 -23.76 -8.63
CA SER A 55 9.83 -22.34 -8.54
C SER A 55 8.79 -21.65 -7.64
N THR A 56 9.28 -21.04 -6.55
CA THR A 56 8.58 -20.23 -5.54
C THR A 56 7.24 -19.65 -5.99
N VAL A 57 6.15 -20.31 -5.61
CA VAL A 57 4.79 -19.86 -5.90
C VAL A 57 4.43 -18.74 -4.91
N ASN A 58 4.69 -17.49 -5.30
CA ASN A 58 4.28 -16.30 -4.56
C ASN A 58 2.75 -16.11 -4.65
N ILE A 59 1.98 -16.85 -3.84
CA ILE A 59 0.54 -16.64 -3.65
C ILE A 59 0.34 -15.91 -2.32
N ALA A 60 -0.34 -14.76 -2.38
CA ALA A 60 -0.77 -14.02 -1.20
C ALA A 60 -2.29 -13.89 -1.20
N GLU A 61 -2.94 -14.17 -0.07
CA GLU A 61 -4.39 -14.11 0.09
C GLU A 61 -4.79 -13.10 1.17
N PHE A 62 -5.82 -12.31 0.90
CA PHE A 62 -6.32 -11.27 1.80
C PHE A 62 -7.84 -11.30 1.83
N ARG A 63 -8.44 -11.17 3.02
CA ARG A 63 -9.87 -10.94 3.17
C ARG A 63 -10.15 -9.46 3.19
N VAL A 64 -10.94 -8.98 2.24
CA VAL A 64 -11.30 -7.57 2.09
C VAL A 64 -12.78 -7.46 1.77
N ARG A 65 -13.34 -6.25 1.79
CA ARG A 65 -14.72 -6.02 1.34
C ARG A 65 -14.70 -5.38 -0.03
N TYR A 66 -15.66 -5.73 -0.87
CA TYR A 66 -15.81 -5.12 -2.18
C TYR A 66 -16.67 -3.86 -2.08
N LEU A 67 -16.16 -2.74 -2.58
CA LEU A 67 -16.89 -1.47 -2.58
C LEU A 67 -17.62 -1.25 -3.91
N GLY A 68 -16.97 -1.57 -5.03
CA GLY A 68 -17.55 -1.43 -6.36
C GLY A 68 -16.53 -1.34 -7.48
N VAL A 69 -17.04 -1.09 -8.69
CA VAL A 69 -16.27 -0.88 -9.91
C VAL A 69 -16.71 0.41 -10.59
N LEU A 70 -15.74 1.15 -11.13
CA LEU A 70 -15.97 2.27 -12.04
C LEU A 70 -15.43 1.85 -13.40
N GLU A 71 -16.35 1.46 -14.29
CA GLU A 71 -16.02 1.20 -15.68
C GLU A 71 -15.89 2.52 -16.44
N HIS A 72 -15.01 2.56 -17.45
CA HIS A 72 -14.74 3.75 -18.26
C HIS A 72 -14.36 4.97 -17.40
N ALA A 73 -13.56 4.73 -16.35
CA ALA A 73 -13.17 5.75 -15.39
C ALA A 73 -12.28 6.82 -16.04
N ARG A 74 -12.74 8.08 -15.98
CA ARG A 74 -12.08 9.25 -16.54
C ARG A 74 -12.20 10.42 -15.58
N THR A 75 -11.22 11.31 -15.62
CA THR A 75 -11.28 12.61 -14.95
C THR A 75 -12.01 13.61 -15.87
N GLU A 76 -12.58 14.67 -15.30
CA GLU A 76 -13.10 15.81 -16.09
C GLU A 76 -12.05 16.40 -17.06
N TYR A 77 -10.77 16.25 -16.72
CA TYR A 77 -9.62 16.71 -17.51
C TYR A 77 -8.96 15.61 -18.36
N GLY A 78 -9.53 14.41 -18.46
CA GLY A 78 -9.03 13.33 -19.32
C GLY A 78 -8.64 12.03 -18.59
N VAL A 79 -7.47 11.48 -18.91
CA VAL A 79 -7.02 10.15 -18.44
C VAL A 79 -6.46 10.23 -17.01
N LEU A 80 -6.76 9.22 -16.19
CA LEU A 80 -6.23 9.06 -14.82
C LEU A 80 -4.72 8.78 -14.85
N HIS A 81 -3.87 9.79 -14.68
CA HIS A 81 -2.41 9.62 -14.76
C HIS A 81 -1.80 9.24 -13.40
N GLY A 82 -2.18 9.96 -12.35
CA GLY A 82 -1.58 9.87 -11.02
C GLY A 82 -2.44 9.15 -9.98
N PRO A 83 -1.87 8.87 -8.79
CA PRO A 83 -2.63 8.36 -7.67
C PRO A 83 -3.65 9.40 -7.15
N ALA A 84 -3.31 10.70 -7.19
CA ALA A 84 -4.21 11.78 -6.81
C ALA A 84 -5.46 11.84 -7.70
N ASP A 85 -5.30 11.62 -9.02
CA ASP A 85 -6.43 11.60 -9.95
C ASP A 85 -7.39 10.44 -9.66
N ILE A 86 -6.82 9.26 -9.33
CA ILE A 86 -7.62 8.07 -8.95
C ILE A 86 -8.41 8.34 -7.67
N ILE A 87 -7.77 8.91 -6.65
CA ILE A 87 -8.43 9.25 -5.38
C ILE A 87 -9.55 10.26 -5.63
N ASN A 88 -9.26 11.37 -6.32
CA ASN A 88 -10.24 12.39 -6.64
C ASN A 88 -11.42 11.85 -7.49
N CYS A 89 -11.15 10.94 -8.43
CA CYS A 89 -12.19 10.29 -9.24
C CYS A 89 -13.13 9.44 -8.37
N ILE A 90 -12.59 8.69 -7.41
CA ILE A 90 -13.37 7.89 -6.45
C ILE A 90 -14.21 8.83 -5.57
N ASP A 91 -13.60 9.88 -5.00
CA ASP A 91 -14.29 10.83 -4.13
C ASP A 91 -15.47 11.50 -4.83
N LEU A 92 -15.29 11.99 -6.07
CA LEU A 92 -16.37 12.58 -6.87
C LEU A 92 -17.46 11.56 -7.23
N THR A 93 -17.08 10.30 -7.47
CA THR A 93 -18.04 9.23 -7.77
C THR A 93 -18.86 8.86 -6.53
N GLN A 94 -18.27 8.90 -5.35
CA GLN A 94 -19.00 8.71 -4.09
C GLN A 94 -19.92 9.90 -3.78
N GLN A 95 -19.45 11.14 -3.99
CA GLN A 95 -20.26 12.35 -3.81
C GLN A 95 -21.47 12.40 -4.75
N SER A 96 -21.33 11.89 -5.98
CA SER A 96 -22.44 11.77 -6.93
C SER A 96 -23.38 10.58 -6.66
N GLY A 97 -23.08 9.75 -5.66
CA GLY A 97 -23.90 8.59 -5.27
C GLY A 97 -23.76 7.37 -6.19
N ARG A 98 -22.80 7.37 -7.12
CA ARG A 98 -22.55 6.24 -8.03
C ARG A 98 -21.71 5.13 -7.41
N LEU A 99 -20.95 5.44 -6.36
CA LEU A 99 -20.20 4.49 -5.55
C LEU A 99 -20.59 4.70 -4.09
N PRO A 100 -20.83 3.64 -3.29
CA PRO A 100 -21.10 3.80 -1.88
C PRO A 100 -19.87 4.30 -1.12
N PHE A 101 -20.10 4.97 0.01
CA PHE A 101 -19.03 5.37 0.94
C PHE A 101 -18.53 4.20 1.80
N VAL A 102 -19.41 3.24 2.11
CA VAL A 102 -19.12 2.10 2.98
C VAL A 102 -19.37 0.82 2.19
N ALA A 103 -18.40 -0.10 2.21
CA ALA A 103 -18.53 -1.39 1.55
C ALA A 103 -19.60 -2.27 2.22
N SER A 104 -20.11 -3.27 1.50
CA SER A 104 -20.97 -4.28 2.12
C SER A 104 -20.23 -5.04 3.21
N GLU A 105 -20.98 -5.61 4.15
CA GLU A 105 -20.38 -6.44 5.22
C GLU A 105 -19.84 -7.79 4.70
N GLU A 106 -20.17 -8.16 3.47
CA GLU A 106 -19.70 -9.40 2.86
C GLU A 106 -18.22 -9.31 2.48
N GLU A 107 -17.44 -10.26 2.98
CA GLU A 107 -16.02 -10.38 2.65
C GLU A 107 -15.81 -11.15 1.36
N VAL A 108 -14.79 -10.73 0.61
CA VAL A 108 -14.24 -11.44 -0.55
C VAL A 108 -12.80 -11.81 -0.29
N ILE A 109 -12.33 -12.87 -0.94
CA ILE A 109 -10.93 -13.30 -0.87
C ILE A 109 -10.19 -12.74 -2.08
N PHE A 110 -9.31 -11.79 -1.83
CA PHE A 110 -8.41 -11.18 -2.79
C PHE A 110 -7.10 -11.94 -2.84
N ILE A 111 -6.81 -12.57 -3.98
CA ILE A 111 -5.69 -13.48 -4.15
C ILE A 111 -4.74 -12.91 -5.19
N VAL A 112 -3.51 -12.63 -4.78
CA VAL A 112 -2.44 -12.15 -5.66
C VAL A 112 -1.56 -13.32 -6.07
N THR A 113 -1.39 -13.50 -7.36
CA THR A 113 -0.62 -14.62 -7.94
C THR A 113 0.26 -14.13 -9.09
N LYS A 114 1.18 -14.97 -9.57
CA LYS A 114 1.97 -14.68 -10.79
C LYS A 114 1.13 -14.37 -12.05
N HIS A 115 -0.14 -14.74 -12.08
CA HIS A 115 -1.04 -14.47 -13.20
C HIS A 115 -1.80 -13.14 -13.06
N GLY A 116 -1.71 -12.48 -11.90
CA GLY A 116 -2.46 -11.28 -11.56
C GLY A 116 -3.29 -11.47 -10.30
N ILE A 117 -4.42 -10.77 -10.22
CA ILE A 117 -5.33 -10.80 -9.07
C ILE A 117 -6.54 -11.68 -9.41
N LYS A 118 -6.92 -12.55 -8.48
CA LYS A 118 -8.17 -13.32 -8.51
C LYS A 118 -8.98 -12.95 -7.28
N VAL A 119 -10.24 -12.62 -7.46
CA VAL A 119 -11.17 -12.35 -6.35
C VAL A 119 -12.24 -13.43 -6.35
N THR A 120 -12.45 -14.03 -5.19
CA THR A 120 -13.48 -15.07 -4.99
C THR A 120 -14.41 -14.69 -3.85
N ALA A 121 -15.59 -15.28 -3.83
CA ALA A 121 -16.46 -15.25 -2.65
C ALA A 121 -15.75 -15.86 -1.42
N ALA A 122 -16.22 -15.53 -0.22
CA ALA A 122 -15.64 -16.01 1.04
C ALA A 122 -15.62 -17.54 1.17
N ASP A 123 -16.61 -18.22 0.57
CA ASP A 123 -16.74 -19.68 0.54
C ASP A 123 -15.85 -20.36 -0.52
N ARG A 124 -15.17 -19.58 -1.36
CA ARG A 124 -14.33 -20.02 -2.49
C ARG A 124 -15.07 -20.81 -3.57
N LEU A 125 -16.40 -20.81 -3.57
CA LEU A 125 -17.18 -21.52 -4.57
C LEU A 125 -17.22 -20.72 -5.88
N ASP A 126 -17.39 -19.40 -5.76
CA ASP A 126 -17.51 -18.50 -6.91
C ASP A 126 -16.28 -17.62 -7.11
N VAL A 127 -15.81 -17.57 -8.35
CA VAL A 127 -14.79 -16.60 -8.78
C VAL A 127 -15.51 -15.36 -9.30
N LEU A 128 -15.47 -14.29 -8.50
CA LEU A 128 -16.09 -13.01 -8.83
C LEU A 128 -15.31 -12.28 -9.91
N GLN A 129 -13.99 -12.35 -9.85
CA GLN A 129 -13.15 -11.58 -10.76
C GLN A 129 -11.77 -12.18 -11.01
N ARG A 130 -11.25 -11.94 -12.22
CA ARG A 130 -9.85 -12.13 -12.59
C ARG A 130 -9.31 -10.88 -13.26
N LEU A 131 -8.23 -10.32 -12.72
CA LEU A 131 -7.48 -9.20 -13.26
C LEU A 131 -6.10 -9.69 -13.70
N PRO A 132 -5.89 -9.94 -15.00
CA PRO A 132 -4.61 -10.38 -15.52
C PRO A 132 -3.49 -9.39 -15.21
N LEU A 133 -2.30 -9.90 -14.84
CA LEU A 133 -1.19 -9.06 -14.39
C LEU A 133 -0.80 -7.98 -15.41
N TYR A 134 -0.80 -8.31 -16.70
CA TYR A 134 -0.41 -7.40 -17.78
C TYR A 134 -1.43 -6.27 -18.04
N LEU A 135 -2.66 -6.39 -17.53
CA LEU A 135 -3.69 -5.34 -17.64
C LEU A 135 -3.71 -4.41 -16.41
N ILE A 136 -3.04 -4.78 -15.32
CA ILE A 136 -2.99 -3.96 -14.11
C ILE A 136 -1.97 -2.85 -14.33
N MET A 137 -2.45 -1.61 -14.40
CA MET A 137 -1.60 -0.43 -14.58
C MET A 137 -1.07 0.11 -13.27
N ARG A 138 -1.89 0.09 -12.22
CA ARG A 138 -1.55 0.68 -10.92
C ARG A 138 -2.44 0.12 -9.82
N MET A 139 -1.90 0.06 -8.60
CA MET A 139 -2.68 -0.19 -7.40
C MET A 139 -2.36 0.90 -6.37
N VAL A 140 -3.38 1.52 -5.79
CA VAL A 140 -3.26 2.64 -4.84
C VAL A 140 -4.00 2.28 -3.57
N CYS A 141 -3.32 2.36 -2.42
CA CYS A 141 -3.92 2.24 -1.10
C CYS A 141 -3.91 3.62 -0.43
N PHE A 142 -5.06 4.05 0.10
CA PHE A 142 -5.21 5.36 0.75
C PHE A 142 -6.26 5.31 1.87
N ASP A 143 -6.22 6.27 2.78
CA ASP A 143 -7.20 6.46 3.85
C ASP A 143 -8.52 6.97 3.26
N ASP A 144 -9.66 6.47 3.74
CA ASP A 144 -10.98 6.86 3.22
C ASP A 144 -11.42 8.28 3.67
N GLY A 145 -10.71 8.89 4.62
CA GLY A 145 -10.96 10.24 5.09
C GLY A 145 -12.17 10.38 6.02
N PHE A 146 -12.83 9.27 6.40
CA PHE A 146 -14.00 9.29 7.28
C PHE A 146 -13.65 9.13 8.77
N GLY A 147 -12.35 9.03 9.11
CA GLY A 147 -11.87 8.98 10.49
C GLY A 147 -12.08 7.63 11.19
N MET A 148 -12.58 6.62 10.48
CA MET A 148 -12.80 5.27 11.00
C MET A 148 -11.57 4.35 10.83
N GLY A 149 -10.46 4.90 10.33
CA GLY A 149 -9.20 4.17 10.08
C GLY A 149 -9.31 3.10 8.99
N LYS A 150 -10.36 3.15 8.17
CA LYS A 150 -10.51 2.25 7.02
C LYS A 150 -9.71 2.80 5.85
N HIS A 151 -9.27 1.87 5.02
CA HIS A 151 -8.40 2.17 3.90
C HIS A 151 -9.03 1.60 2.64
N LEU A 152 -9.01 2.37 1.57
CA LEU A 152 -9.43 1.93 0.25
C LEU A 152 -8.22 1.47 -0.56
N LEU A 153 -8.43 0.39 -1.28
CA LEU A 153 -7.50 -0.14 -2.27
C LEU A 153 -8.16 -0.04 -3.65
N ALA A 154 -7.61 0.81 -4.51
CA ALA A 154 -8.05 0.97 -5.88
C ALA A 154 -7.07 0.26 -6.82
N VAL A 155 -7.58 -0.68 -7.62
CA VAL A 155 -6.84 -1.33 -8.71
C VAL A 155 -7.26 -0.70 -10.02
N LYS A 156 -6.33 -0.02 -10.68
CA LYS A 156 -6.51 0.54 -12.03
C LYS A 156 -6.11 -0.50 -13.07
N THR A 157 -7.05 -0.88 -13.92
CA THR A 157 -6.82 -1.79 -15.04
C THR A 157 -7.17 -1.13 -16.36
N THR A 158 -6.50 -1.56 -17.43
CA THR A 158 -6.87 -1.23 -18.80
C THR A 158 -7.59 -2.40 -19.46
N GLU A 159 -8.36 -2.11 -20.49
CA GLU A 159 -8.85 -3.12 -21.43
C GLU A 159 -7.73 -3.51 -22.45
N PRO A 160 -7.76 -4.70 -23.08
CA PRO A 160 -6.82 -5.05 -24.14
C PRO A 160 -6.77 -4.11 -25.34
N SER A 161 -7.82 -3.31 -25.58
CA SER A 161 -7.86 -2.26 -26.59
C SER A 161 -7.04 -1.02 -26.19
N GLU A 162 -6.64 -0.91 -24.92
CA GLU A 162 -5.97 0.24 -24.31
C GLU A 162 -6.75 1.58 -24.39
N THR A 163 -8.03 1.54 -24.74
CA THR A 163 -8.86 2.74 -24.87
C THR A 163 -9.48 3.19 -23.56
N ASP A 164 -9.81 2.22 -22.70
CA ASP A 164 -10.61 2.46 -21.50
C ASP A 164 -9.98 1.86 -20.25
N VAL A 165 -10.22 2.58 -19.15
CA VAL A 165 -9.70 2.26 -17.83
C VAL A 165 -10.87 1.88 -16.93
N SER A 166 -10.65 0.86 -16.10
CA SER A 166 -11.55 0.52 -15.01
C SER A 166 -10.85 0.65 -13.66
N LEU A 167 -11.59 1.10 -12.65
CA LEU A 167 -11.15 1.11 -11.26
C LEU A 167 -11.95 0.08 -10.47
N TRP A 168 -11.23 -0.82 -9.79
CA TRP A 168 -11.82 -1.81 -8.88
C TRP A 168 -11.48 -1.41 -7.46
N ILE A 169 -12.49 -1.16 -6.63
CA ILE A 169 -12.29 -0.61 -5.29
C ILE A 169 -12.67 -1.65 -4.24
N TYR A 170 -11.73 -1.83 -3.32
CA TYR A 170 -11.85 -2.71 -2.17
C TYR A 170 -11.61 -1.92 -0.90
N GLN A 171 -12.24 -2.33 0.19
CA GLN A 171 -12.02 -1.77 1.52
C GLN A 171 -11.18 -2.74 2.35
N CYS A 172 -10.02 -2.26 2.79
CA CYS A 172 -9.13 -2.96 3.70
C CYS A 172 -9.56 -2.75 5.16
N SER A 173 -9.25 -3.73 5.98
CA SER A 173 -9.47 -3.69 7.44
C SER A 173 -8.51 -2.73 8.16
N SER A 174 -7.31 -2.51 7.60
CA SER A 174 -6.26 -1.64 8.14
C SER A 174 -5.30 -1.14 7.05
N LEU A 175 -4.51 -0.10 7.37
CA LEU A 175 -3.40 0.39 6.53
C LEU A 175 -2.38 -0.73 6.26
N GLU A 176 -2.05 -1.51 7.28
CA GLU A 176 -1.06 -2.58 7.20
C GLU A 176 -1.46 -3.63 6.16
N GLN A 177 -2.75 -4.01 6.15
CA GLN A 177 -3.30 -4.93 5.16
C GLN A 177 -3.17 -4.35 3.74
N GLY A 178 -3.60 -3.11 3.53
CA GLY A 178 -3.51 -2.48 2.21
C GLY A 178 -2.07 -2.34 1.71
N GLN A 179 -1.13 -1.98 2.58
CA GLN A 179 0.29 -1.96 2.25
C GLN A 179 0.85 -3.36 1.95
N ALA A 180 0.44 -4.40 2.67
CA ALA A 180 0.85 -5.77 2.39
C ALA A 180 0.35 -6.24 1.02
N MET A 181 -0.86 -5.87 0.62
CA MET A 181 -1.40 -6.14 -0.71
C MET A 181 -0.58 -5.42 -1.79
N CYS A 182 -0.27 -4.14 -1.61
CA CYS A 182 0.63 -3.38 -2.49
C CYS A 182 2.00 -4.05 -2.63
N ARG A 183 2.63 -4.43 -1.53
CA ARG A 183 3.93 -5.13 -1.54
C ARG A 183 3.88 -6.47 -2.27
N ALA A 184 2.81 -7.25 -2.08
CA ALA A 184 2.63 -8.52 -2.76
C ALA A 184 2.58 -8.34 -4.29
N LEU A 185 1.82 -7.36 -4.77
CA LEU A 185 1.75 -7.06 -6.20
C LEU A 185 3.08 -6.49 -6.74
N SER A 186 3.74 -5.57 -6.00
CA SER A 186 5.05 -5.05 -6.38
C SER A 186 6.11 -6.14 -6.51
N SER A 187 6.16 -7.08 -5.56
CA SER A 187 7.09 -8.21 -5.60
C SER A 187 6.85 -9.11 -6.82
N LEU A 188 5.60 -9.27 -7.25
CA LEU A 188 5.27 -10.05 -8.44
C LEU A 188 5.70 -9.34 -9.73
N PHE A 189 5.50 -8.02 -9.84
CA PHE A 189 6.01 -7.25 -10.97
C PHE A 189 7.53 -7.34 -11.05
N ASP A 190 8.23 -7.14 -9.93
CA ASP A 190 9.68 -7.26 -9.85
C ASP A 190 10.17 -8.65 -10.26
N SER A 191 9.51 -9.71 -9.79
CA SER A 191 9.87 -11.10 -10.14
C SER A 191 9.67 -11.38 -11.62
N THR A 192 8.57 -10.89 -12.20
CA THR A 192 8.25 -11.11 -13.62
C THR A 192 9.25 -10.39 -14.52
N LEU A 193 9.57 -9.14 -14.22
CA LEU A 193 10.54 -8.34 -14.98
C LEU A 193 11.99 -8.81 -14.86
N ARG A 194 12.36 -9.44 -13.74
CA ARG A 194 13.70 -10.04 -13.56
C ARG A 194 13.87 -11.36 -14.32
N THR A 195 12.78 -12.09 -14.53
CA THR A 195 12.83 -13.39 -15.24
C THR A 195 13.19 -13.24 -16.72
N GLU A 196 12.87 -12.09 -17.34
CA GLU A 196 13.23 -11.83 -18.75
C GLU A 196 14.70 -11.46 -18.99
N LYS A 197 15.48 -11.22 -17.93
CA LYS A 197 16.90 -10.81 -18.04
C LYS A 197 17.89 -11.96 -17.84
N SER A 198 17.43 -13.20 -17.67
CA SER A 198 18.26 -14.40 -17.51
C SER A 198 18.12 -15.34 -18.69
#